data_AF-A0A3M5WLS6-F1
#
_entry.id   AF-A0A3M5WLS6-F1
#
_cell.length_a   1.000
_cell.length_b   1.000
_cell.length_c   1.000
_cell.angle_alpha   90.00
_cell.angle_beta   90.00
_cell.angle_gamma   90.00
#
_symmetry.space_group_name_H-M   'P 1'
#
loop_
_entity.id
_entity.type
_entity.pdbx_description
1 polymer ?
#
loop_
_entity_poly.entity_id
_entity_poly.type
_entity_poly.pdbx_seq_one_letter_code
_entity_poly.pdbx_strand_id
1 'polypeptide(L)'
;MAYHDNTENPHVHVVLKISDKNGQRMDIKKQDLRQLRTTMSLKLQGLGYNVKATHKRDFALKDHLKHGPERTRNLYEVVEFGSASYQFDKKNKRSNYITYKNLNGQKEVTVWGKTLLEEIEREKVEVGHVIKLKKEGAVAVEVPSYDKNGEVQGYKTVKRNEWKIENTSIEGPDRTVTMAEKLEKADKKINLHTPERQKKQMKEKLQFTEVKKEVLQPKIKLGPRLKF
;
A
#
# COMPACT_ATOMS: atom_id res chain seq x y z
N MET A 1 -23.60 -29.05 -26.23
CA MET A 1 -22.44 -28.14 -26.21
C MET A 1 -22.35 -27.51 -27.59
N ALA A 2 -22.16 -26.20 -27.68
CA ALA A 2 -22.01 -25.49 -28.95
C ALA A 2 -20.67 -24.75 -28.94
N TYR A 3 -19.89 -24.90 -30.01
CA TYR A 3 -18.61 -24.21 -30.20
C TYR A 3 -18.80 -23.10 -31.24
N HIS A 4 -18.28 -21.91 -30.95
CA HIS A 4 -18.36 -20.73 -31.79
C HIS A 4 -16.94 -20.22 -32.05
N ASP A 5 -16.55 -20.21 -33.32
CA ASP A 5 -15.29 -19.66 -33.85
C ASP A 5 -15.51 -18.45 -34.77
N ASN A 6 -16.77 -18.11 -35.03
CA ASN A 6 -17.19 -16.96 -35.85
C ASN A 6 -17.09 -15.61 -35.12
N THR A 7 -16.50 -15.58 -33.94
CA THR A 7 -16.23 -14.36 -33.14
C THR A 7 -14.74 -14.24 -32.89
N GLU A 8 -14.27 -13.04 -32.54
CA GLU A 8 -12.85 -12.76 -32.29
C GLU A 8 -12.21 -13.75 -31.29
N ASN A 9 -12.99 -14.23 -30.31
CA ASN A 9 -12.53 -15.19 -29.31
C ASN A 9 -13.30 -16.50 -29.44
N PRO A 10 -12.65 -17.59 -29.88
CA PRO A 10 -13.28 -18.90 -29.92
C PRO A 10 -13.79 -19.31 -28.53
N HIS A 11 -15.08 -19.66 -28.44
CA HIS A 11 -15.72 -19.97 -27.16
C HIS A 11 -16.76 -21.08 -27.29
N VAL A 12 -17.10 -21.67 -26.15
CA VAL A 12 -18.06 -22.77 -26.05
C VAL A 12 -19.21 -22.38 -25.13
N HIS A 13 -20.44 -22.61 -25.60
CA HIS A 13 -21.62 -22.63 -24.74
C HIS A 13 -21.90 -24.07 -24.27
N VAL A 14 -21.87 -24.25 -22.95
CA VAL A 14 -22.21 -25.51 -22.29
C VAL A 14 -23.52 -25.34 -21.54
N VAL A 15 -24.55 -26.09 -21.95
CA VAL A 15 -25.81 -26.19 -21.22
C VAL A 15 -25.69 -27.35 -20.24
N LEU A 16 -25.82 -27.05 -18.95
CA LEU A 16 -25.78 -28.02 -17.87
C LEU A 16 -27.19 -28.22 -17.31
N LYS A 17 -27.65 -29.46 -17.25
CA LYS A 17 -28.90 -29.79 -16.56
C LYS A 17 -28.67 -29.62 -15.06
N ILE A 18 -29.51 -28.80 -14.41
CA ILE A 18 -29.40 -28.51 -12.98
C ILE A 18 -29.99 -29.66 -12.14
N SER A 19 -30.91 -30.44 -12.69
CA SER A 19 -31.47 -31.61 -12.00
C SER A 19 -30.60 -32.84 -12.20
N ASP A 20 -30.43 -33.61 -11.13
CA ASP A 20 -29.76 -34.89 -11.14
C ASP A 20 -30.60 -35.99 -11.86
N LYS A 21 -30.11 -37.24 -11.81
CA LYS A 21 -30.78 -38.40 -12.39
C LYS A 21 -32.11 -38.74 -11.69
N ASN A 22 -32.27 -38.34 -10.44
CA ASN A 22 -33.46 -38.57 -9.61
C ASN A 22 -34.46 -37.40 -9.68
N GLY A 23 -34.15 -36.36 -10.47
CA GLY A 23 -34.98 -35.15 -10.59
C GLY A 23 -34.73 -34.10 -9.51
N GLN A 24 -33.83 -34.35 -8.55
CA GLN A 24 -33.47 -33.39 -7.51
C GLN A 24 -32.63 -32.26 -8.10
N ARG A 25 -33.04 -31.02 -7.81
CA ARG A 25 -32.32 -29.83 -8.27
C ARG A 25 -31.01 -29.67 -7.50
N MET A 26 -29.89 -29.56 -8.21
CA MET A 26 -28.61 -29.22 -7.61
C MET A 26 -28.62 -27.77 -7.10
N ASP A 27 -28.22 -27.58 -5.84
CA ASP A 27 -27.99 -26.26 -5.26
C ASP A 27 -26.56 -25.80 -5.58
N ILE A 28 -26.43 -24.83 -6.50
CA ILE A 28 -25.13 -24.32 -6.96
C ILE A 28 -24.72 -23.13 -6.10
N LYS A 29 -23.74 -23.35 -5.22
CA LYS A 29 -23.20 -22.29 -4.35
C LYS A 29 -22.05 -21.55 -5.03
N LYS A 30 -21.75 -20.36 -4.52
CA LYS A 30 -20.60 -19.56 -4.99
C LYS A 30 -19.26 -20.29 -4.84
N GLN A 31 -19.16 -21.18 -3.86
CA GLN A 31 -17.98 -22.02 -3.65
C GLN A 31 -17.80 -23.05 -4.78
N ASP A 32 -18.89 -23.68 -5.21
CA ASP A 32 -18.87 -24.70 -6.27
C ASP A 32 -18.45 -24.08 -7.61
N LEU A 33 -18.98 -22.90 -7.95
CA LEU A 33 -18.55 -22.14 -9.14
C LEU A 33 -17.06 -21.76 -9.10
N ARG A 34 -16.54 -21.47 -7.91
CA ARG A 34 -15.12 -21.16 -7.73
C ARG A 34 -14.25 -22.40 -7.92
N GLN A 35 -14.66 -23.52 -7.33
CA GLN A 35 -14.00 -24.81 -7.50
C GLN A 35 -14.02 -25.22 -8.98
N LEU A 36 -15.15 -25.08 -9.67
CA LEU A 36 -15.26 -25.37 -11.10
C LEU A 36 -14.21 -24.62 -11.92
N ARG A 37 -14.06 -23.30 -11.70
CA ARG A 37 -13.04 -22.48 -12.37
C ARG A 37 -11.62 -22.99 -12.10
N THR A 38 -11.30 -23.28 -10.83
CA THR A 38 -9.96 -23.76 -10.44
C THR A 38 -9.68 -25.14 -11.05
N THR A 39 -10.60 -26.09 -10.91
CA THR A 39 -10.46 -27.45 -11.43
C THR A 39 -10.35 -27.48 -12.95
N MET A 40 -11.12 -26.64 -13.65
CA MET A 40 -11.01 -26.51 -15.11
C MET A 40 -9.61 -26.03 -15.52
N SER A 41 -9.08 -25.00 -14.85
CA SER A 41 -7.73 -24.51 -15.10
C SER A 41 -6.67 -25.59 -14.85
N LEU A 42 -6.77 -26.35 -13.76
CA LEU A 42 -5.83 -27.43 -13.45
C LEU A 42 -5.87 -28.56 -14.49
N LYS A 43 -7.07 -28.95 -14.94
CA LYS A 43 -7.22 -29.95 -15.99
C LYS A 43 -6.61 -29.49 -17.32
N LEU A 44 -6.82 -28.23 -17.69
CA LEU A 44 -6.23 -27.65 -18.89
C LEU A 44 -4.69 -27.59 -18.80
N GLN A 45 -4.14 -27.22 -17.64
CA GLN A 45 -2.69 -27.27 -17.41
C GLN A 45 -2.15 -28.70 -17.54
N GLY A 46 -2.87 -29.71 -17.01
CA GLY A 46 -2.51 -31.12 -17.17
C GLY A 46 -2.54 -31.60 -18.63
N LEU A 47 -3.30 -30.93 -19.50
CA LEU A 47 -3.31 -31.16 -20.95
C LEU A 47 -2.28 -30.30 -21.71
N GLY A 48 -1.45 -29.53 -21.01
CA GLY A 48 -0.38 -28.71 -21.59
C GLY A 48 -0.76 -27.26 -21.92
N TYR A 49 -1.96 -26.80 -21.58
CA TYR A 49 -2.37 -25.42 -21.83
C TYR A 49 -1.88 -24.45 -20.74
N ASN A 50 -1.29 -23.32 -21.14
CA ASN A 50 -0.88 -22.26 -20.23
C ASN A 50 -2.06 -21.36 -19.83
N VAL A 51 -2.84 -21.81 -18.85
CA VAL A 51 -3.99 -21.07 -18.31
C VAL A 51 -3.87 -20.86 -16.81
N LYS A 52 -4.51 -19.81 -16.28
CA LYS A 52 -4.54 -19.53 -14.83
C LYS A 52 -5.93 -19.08 -14.37
N ALA A 53 -6.50 -19.78 -13.41
CA ALA A 53 -7.69 -19.33 -12.69
C ALA A 53 -7.37 -18.12 -11.79
N THR A 54 -7.91 -16.95 -12.13
CA THR A 54 -7.80 -15.75 -11.29
C THR A 54 -9.06 -15.55 -10.45
N HIS A 55 -8.88 -15.11 -9.20
CA HIS A 55 -9.97 -14.81 -8.27
C HIS A 55 -9.84 -13.39 -7.76
N LYS A 56 -10.88 -12.55 -7.94
CA LYS A 56 -10.88 -11.15 -7.49
C LYS A 56 -10.78 -11.00 -5.96
N ARG A 57 -11.21 -12.01 -5.21
CA ARG A 57 -11.20 -12.04 -3.73
C ARG A 57 -10.70 -13.39 -3.25
N ASP A 58 -9.79 -13.42 -2.28
CA ASP A 58 -9.35 -14.66 -1.64
C ASP A 58 -10.20 -14.93 -0.39
N PHE A 59 -11.13 -15.90 -0.50
CA PHE A 59 -11.99 -16.27 0.61
C PHE A 59 -11.28 -17.12 1.65
N ALA A 60 -10.29 -17.94 1.26
CA ALA A 60 -9.53 -18.76 2.19
C ALA A 60 -8.68 -17.87 3.11
N LEU A 61 -8.02 -16.87 2.52
CA LEU A 61 -7.32 -15.84 3.30
C LEU A 61 -8.27 -15.08 4.22
N LYS A 62 -9.45 -14.66 3.72
CA LYS A 62 -10.46 -13.95 4.52
C LYS A 62 -11.00 -14.80 5.67
N ASP A 63 -11.20 -16.08 5.45
CA ASP A 63 -11.73 -17.00 6.45
C ASP A 63 -10.69 -17.32 7.52
N HIS A 64 -9.44 -17.54 7.13
CA HIS A 64 -8.31 -17.67 8.05
C HIS A 64 -8.11 -16.38 8.89
N LEU A 65 -8.22 -15.20 8.28
CA LEU A 65 -8.20 -13.90 8.97
C LEU A 65 -9.38 -13.73 9.95
N LYS A 66 -10.52 -14.39 9.70
CA LYS A 66 -11.68 -14.37 10.60
C LYS A 66 -11.52 -15.36 11.77
N HIS A 67 -10.88 -16.51 11.59
CA HIS A 67 -10.76 -17.51 12.65
C HIS A 67 -9.48 -17.40 13.49
N GLY A 68 -8.56 -16.49 13.17
CA GLY A 68 -7.42 -16.17 14.03
C GLY A 68 -7.86 -15.62 15.39
N PRO A 69 -7.06 -15.82 16.46
CA PRO A 69 -7.40 -15.38 17.80
C PRO A 69 -7.67 -13.88 17.79
N GLU A 70 -8.88 -13.48 18.18
CA GLU A 70 -9.40 -12.11 18.08
C GLU A 70 -8.45 -11.06 18.71
N ARG A 71 -7.72 -11.49 19.74
CA ARG A 71 -6.68 -10.73 20.44
C ARG A 71 -5.47 -10.30 19.59
N THR A 72 -5.26 -10.89 18.40
CA THR A 72 -4.15 -10.57 17.49
C THR A 72 -4.57 -9.81 16.22
N ARG A 73 -5.88 -9.57 16.03
CA ARG A 73 -6.39 -8.87 14.85
C ARG A 73 -5.93 -7.41 14.86
N ASN A 74 -5.35 -6.97 13.74
CA ASN A 74 -4.76 -5.64 13.55
C ASN A 74 -3.52 -5.34 14.40
N LEU A 75 -2.91 -6.35 15.03
CA LEU A 75 -1.60 -6.21 15.66
C LEU A 75 -0.53 -6.61 14.66
N TYR A 76 0.46 -5.73 14.52
CA TYR A 76 1.53 -5.86 13.56
C TYR A 76 2.85 -5.58 14.24
N GLU A 77 3.87 -6.36 13.92
CA GLU A 77 5.23 -6.10 14.34
C GLU A 77 5.89 -5.18 13.32
N VAL A 78 6.50 -4.10 13.80
CA VAL A 78 7.21 -3.13 12.95
C VAL A 78 8.54 -3.72 12.51
N VAL A 79 8.74 -3.81 11.20
CA VAL A 79 9.98 -4.33 10.60
C VAL A 79 10.92 -3.19 10.26
N GLU A 80 10.41 -2.12 9.67
CA GLU A 80 11.19 -0.96 9.26
C GLU A 80 10.26 0.25 9.11
N PHE A 81 10.78 1.45 9.36
CA PHE A 81 10.09 2.69 9.02
C PHE A 81 11.10 3.76 8.62
N GLY A 82 10.64 4.73 7.84
CA GLY A 82 11.51 5.84 7.43
C GLY A 82 10.94 6.70 6.33
N SER A 83 11.84 7.45 5.68
CA SER A 83 11.54 8.38 4.60
C SER A 83 12.25 7.97 3.30
N ALA A 84 11.50 7.40 2.35
CA ALA A 84 12.02 6.94 1.06
C ALA A 84 11.25 7.57 -0.11
N SER A 85 11.78 7.48 -1.33
CA SER A 85 10.98 7.79 -2.52
C SER A 85 9.82 6.80 -2.62
N TYR A 86 8.62 7.28 -2.96
CA TYR A 86 7.40 6.44 -2.96
C TYR A 86 7.59 5.17 -3.80
N GLN A 87 7.22 4.02 -3.22
CA GLN A 87 7.47 2.67 -3.76
C GLN A 87 8.96 2.32 -3.99
N PHE A 88 9.87 3.02 -3.31
CA PHE A 88 11.32 2.92 -3.48
C PHE A 88 11.83 3.26 -4.90
N ASP A 89 10.99 3.90 -5.73
CA ASP A 89 11.39 4.39 -7.04
C ASP A 89 11.93 5.82 -6.91
N LYS A 90 13.21 6.02 -7.26
CA LYS A 90 13.91 7.31 -7.17
C LYS A 90 13.25 8.43 -7.99
N LYS A 91 12.42 8.10 -8.98
CA LYS A 91 11.66 9.08 -9.78
C LYS A 91 10.51 9.70 -9.00
N ASN A 92 10.02 9.02 -7.97
CA ASN A 92 8.89 9.47 -7.19
C ASN A 92 9.29 10.44 -6.06
N LYS A 93 8.33 11.26 -5.63
CA LYS A 93 8.50 12.16 -4.49
C LYS A 93 8.77 11.35 -3.20
N ARG A 94 9.60 11.90 -2.32
CA ARG A 94 9.84 11.32 -0.99
C ARG A 94 8.54 11.31 -0.18
N SER A 95 8.31 10.20 0.51
CA SER A 95 7.19 9.96 1.39
C SER A 95 7.63 9.10 2.57
N ASN A 96 6.91 9.22 3.68
CA ASN A 96 7.16 8.37 4.83
C ASN A 96 6.49 7.02 4.61
N TYR A 97 7.12 5.97 5.13
CA TYR A 97 6.63 4.60 5.04
C TYR A 97 6.85 3.85 6.35
N ILE A 98 6.03 2.83 6.54
CA ILE A 98 6.19 1.81 7.56
C ILE A 98 6.00 0.44 6.91
N THR A 99 6.94 -0.45 7.16
CA THR A 99 6.86 -1.87 6.82
C THR A 99 6.54 -2.64 8.09
N TYR A 100 5.47 -3.42 8.05
CA TYR A 100 5.06 -4.23 9.17
C TYR A 100 4.74 -5.66 8.71
N LYS A 101 4.86 -6.61 9.65
CA LYS A 101 4.45 -8.00 9.45
C LYS A 101 3.36 -8.37 10.44
N ASN A 102 2.43 -9.22 10.01
CA ASN A 102 1.43 -9.77 10.94
C ASN A 102 2.13 -10.65 11.98
N LEU A 103 1.63 -10.67 13.22
CA LEU A 103 2.11 -11.56 14.28
C LEU A 103 2.03 -13.06 13.92
N ASN A 104 1.15 -13.42 12.98
CA ASN A 104 1.03 -14.78 12.44
C ASN A 104 2.07 -15.09 11.34
N GLY A 105 3.02 -14.19 11.08
CA GLY A 105 4.33 -14.52 10.53
C GLY A 105 4.47 -14.78 9.03
N GLN A 106 3.57 -14.30 8.16
CA GLN A 106 3.61 -14.73 6.74
C GLN A 106 3.70 -13.63 5.69
N LYS A 107 3.50 -12.35 6.03
CA LYS A 107 3.49 -11.29 5.01
C LYS A 107 3.94 -9.95 5.55
N GLU A 108 4.97 -9.40 4.92
CA GLU A 108 5.38 -8.01 5.07
C GLU A 108 4.54 -7.12 4.15
N VAL A 109 4.09 -6.00 4.69
CA VAL A 109 3.32 -5.00 3.95
C VAL A 109 3.92 -3.63 4.22
N THR A 110 4.29 -2.92 3.16
CA THR A 110 4.75 -1.53 3.24
C THR A 110 3.59 -0.59 2.97
N VAL A 111 3.34 0.30 3.93
CA VAL A 111 2.31 1.34 3.85
C VAL A 111 2.97 2.71 3.79
N TRP A 112 2.38 3.62 3.02
CA TRP A 112 2.89 4.97 2.79
C TRP A 112 1.88 6.02 3.27
N GLY A 113 2.38 7.12 3.83
CA GLY A 113 1.56 8.19 4.37
C GLY A 113 2.43 9.35 4.86
N LYS A 114 1.93 10.58 4.78
CA LYS A 114 2.70 11.75 5.24
C LYS A 114 2.77 11.84 6.76
N THR A 115 1.66 11.57 7.43
CA THR A 115 1.51 11.65 8.89
C THR A 115 2.13 10.46 9.63
N LEU A 116 2.56 9.41 8.93
CA LEU A 116 3.07 8.18 9.56
C LEU A 116 4.25 8.42 10.49
N LEU A 117 5.19 9.27 10.09
CA LEU A 117 6.41 9.51 10.88
C LEU A 117 6.11 10.31 12.15
N GLU A 118 5.20 11.29 12.06
CA GLU A 118 4.72 12.05 13.22
C GLU A 118 4.00 11.15 14.23
N GLU A 119 3.20 10.20 13.73
CA GLU A 119 2.52 9.19 14.56
C GLU A 119 3.51 8.22 15.23
N ILE A 120 4.55 7.78 14.50
CA ILE A 120 5.62 6.90 15.01
C ILE A 120 6.42 7.59 16.12
N GLU A 121 6.80 8.86 15.91
CA GLU A 121 7.51 9.65 16.91
C GLU A 121 6.66 9.89 18.16
N ARG A 122 5.37 10.22 17.98
CA ARG A 122 4.45 10.45 19.11
C ARG A 122 4.27 9.19 19.97
N GLU A 123 4.11 8.04 19.32
CA GLU A 123 3.87 6.75 19.99
C GLU A 123 5.18 6.05 20.41
N LYS A 124 6.34 6.69 20.19
CA LYS A 124 7.68 6.15 20.46
C LYS A 124 7.85 4.72 19.95
N VAL A 125 7.46 4.51 18.69
CA VAL A 125 7.50 3.20 18.06
C VAL A 125 8.92 2.91 17.58
N GLU A 126 9.45 1.75 17.97
CA GLU A 126 10.75 1.24 17.55
C GLU A 126 10.58 -0.01 16.68
N VAL A 127 11.64 -0.39 15.97
CA VAL A 127 11.67 -1.63 15.19
C VAL A 127 11.54 -2.81 16.15
N GLY A 128 10.62 -3.74 15.85
CA GLY A 128 10.27 -4.86 16.71
C GLY A 128 9.09 -4.61 17.65
N HIS A 129 8.59 -3.37 17.78
CA HIS A 129 7.38 -3.09 18.55
C HIS A 129 6.12 -3.63 17.88
N VAL A 130 5.15 -4.01 18.70
CA VAL A 130 3.82 -4.43 18.27
C VAL A 130 2.92 -3.21 18.30
N ILE A 131 2.41 -2.85 17.13
CA ILE A 131 1.52 -1.71 16.92
C ILE A 131 0.17 -2.15 16.41
N LYS A 132 -0.84 -1.35 16.73
CA LYS A 132 -2.15 -1.41 16.09
C LYS A 132 -2.23 -0.31 15.04
N LEU A 133 -2.34 -0.72 13.78
CA LEU A 133 -2.45 0.22 12.66
C LEU A 133 -3.91 0.30 12.19
N LYS A 134 -4.51 1.50 12.25
CA LYS A 134 -5.87 1.76 11.78
C LYS A 134 -5.88 2.87 10.74
N LYS A 135 -6.59 2.66 9.65
CA LYS A 135 -6.90 3.73 8.68
C LYS A 135 -8.08 4.54 9.21
N GLU A 136 -7.85 5.74 9.73
CA GLU A 136 -8.90 6.62 10.27
C GLU A 136 -9.76 7.24 9.15
N GLY A 137 -9.18 7.48 7.97
CA GLY A 137 -9.92 8.06 6.86
C GLY A 137 -9.09 8.29 5.59
N ALA A 138 -9.68 9.02 4.65
CA ALA A 138 -8.97 9.57 3.51
C ALA A 138 -9.33 11.04 3.33
N VAL A 139 -8.37 11.93 3.57
CA VAL A 139 -8.55 13.38 3.39
C VAL A 139 -8.29 13.74 1.93
N ALA A 140 -9.20 14.50 1.33
CA ALA A 140 -9.02 15.08 0.01
C ALA A 140 -7.99 16.21 0.12
N VAL A 141 -6.82 16.02 -0.48
CA VAL A 141 -5.77 17.04 -0.50
C VAL A 141 -5.54 17.50 -1.93
N GLU A 142 -5.61 18.80 -2.15
CA GLU A 142 -5.26 19.42 -3.41
C GLU A 142 -3.74 19.39 -3.60
N VAL A 143 -3.30 18.78 -4.69
CA VAL A 143 -1.89 18.68 -5.07
C VAL A 143 -1.69 19.47 -6.35
N PRO A 144 -0.75 20.43 -6.39
CA PRO A 144 -0.44 21.15 -7.61
C PRO A 144 0.05 20.18 -8.70
N SER A 145 -0.57 20.25 -9.86
CA SER A 145 -0.20 19.59 -11.10
C SER A 145 0.75 20.50 -11.86
N TYR A 146 1.91 19.98 -12.23
CA TYR A 146 2.94 20.73 -12.94
C TYR A 146 2.92 20.35 -14.43
N ASP A 147 3.10 21.32 -15.31
CA ASP A 147 3.31 21.09 -16.75
C ASP A 147 4.75 20.63 -17.02
N LYS A 148 5.05 20.21 -18.26
CA LYS A 148 6.39 19.77 -18.73
C LYS A 148 7.50 20.81 -18.49
N ASN A 149 7.13 22.08 -18.31
CA ASN A 149 8.03 23.19 -18.04
C ASN A 149 8.20 23.51 -16.53
N GLY A 150 7.52 22.78 -15.65
CA GLY A 150 7.61 22.96 -14.19
C GLY A 150 6.71 24.05 -13.60
N GLU A 151 5.83 24.66 -14.39
CA GLU A 151 4.82 25.62 -13.92
C GLU A 151 3.54 24.92 -13.44
N VAL A 152 2.86 25.51 -12.44
CA VAL A 152 1.65 24.94 -11.83
C VAL A 152 0.45 25.17 -12.76
N GLN A 153 -0.01 24.11 -13.42
CA GLN A 153 -1.09 24.12 -14.41
C GLN A 153 -2.48 23.89 -13.79
N GLY A 154 -2.56 23.62 -12.48
CA GLY A 154 -3.81 23.46 -11.75
C GLY A 154 -3.66 22.60 -10.49
N TYR A 155 -4.74 22.41 -9.73
CA TYR A 155 -4.76 21.55 -8.54
C TYR A 155 -5.52 20.25 -8.82
N LYS A 156 -4.93 19.10 -8.47
CA LYS A 156 -5.59 17.79 -8.50
C LYS A 156 -5.97 17.36 -7.10
N THR A 157 -7.24 17.04 -6.91
CA THR A 157 -7.73 16.47 -5.65
C THR A 157 -7.29 15.02 -5.54
N VAL A 158 -6.35 14.73 -4.63
CA VAL A 158 -5.86 13.38 -4.36
C VAL A 158 -6.29 12.97 -2.96
N LYS A 159 -6.93 11.80 -2.86
CA LYS A 159 -7.29 11.19 -1.57
C LYS A 159 -6.02 10.66 -0.90
N ARG A 160 -5.63 11.25 0.23
CA ARG A 160 -4.53 10.75 1.06
C ARG A 160 -5.09 9.98 2.24
N ASN A 161 -4.58 8.78 2.47
CA ASN A 161 -4.96 7.98 3.62
C ASN A 161 -4.36 8.57 4.89
N GLU A 162 -5.17 8.68 5.93
CA GLU A 162 -4.71 8.99 7.29
C GLU A 162 -4.61 7.70 8.08
N TRP A 163 -3.46 7.55 8.73
CA TRP A 163 -3.10 6.38 9.51
C TRP A 163 -2.97 6.81 10.96
N LYS A 164 -3.61 6.05 11.85
CA LYS A 164 -3.41 6.12 13.28
C LYS A 164 -2.61 4.91 13.72
N ILE A 165 -1.56 5.16 14.47
CA ILE A 165 -0.73 4.14 15.09
C ILE A 165 -1.03 4.19 16.59
N GLU A 166 -1.26 3.02 17.19
CA GLU A 166 -1.31 2.87 18.64
C GLU A 166 -0.23 1.86 19.01
N ASN A 167 0.75 2.27 19.82
CA ASN A 167 1.78 1.36 20.30
C ASN A 167 1.20 0.50 21.44
N THR A 168 1.26 -0.82 21.29
CA THR A 168 0.76 -1.78 22.30
C THR A 168 1.88 -2.43 23.10
N SER A 169 3.14 -2.17 22.75
CA SER A 169 4.32 -2.66 23.46
C SER A 169 4.73 -1.77 24.65
N ILE A 170 4.16 -0.57 24.77
CA ILE A 170 4.41 0.37 25.86
C ILE A 170 3.08 0.63 26.58
N GLU A 171 3.04 0.54 27.92
CA GLU A 171 1.91 1.03 28.71
C GLU A 171 1.76 2.55 28.54
N GLY A 172 0.87 2.93 27.60
CA GLY A 172 0.14 4.19 27.50
C GLY A 172 0.90 5.53 27.63
N PRO A 173 1.04 6.32 26.55
CA PRO A 173 1.01 7.78 26.70
C PRO A 173 -0.42 8.22 27.05
N ASP A 174 -0.55 9.25 27.90
CA ASP A 174 -1.83 9.82 28.34
C ASP A 174 -2.66 10.29 27.13
N ARG A 175 -3.76 9.58 26.83
CA ARG A 175 -4.54 9.76 25.58
C ARG A 175 -5.52 10.93 25.65
N THR A 176 -5.69 11.53 26.83
CA THR A 176 -6.67 12.59 27.15
C THR A 176 -6.34 13.94 26.49
N VAL A 177 -5.08 14.18 26.11
CA VAL A 177 -4.64 15.46 25.53
C VAL A 177 -5.07 15.64 24.05
N THR A 178 -5.42 14.55 23.36
CA THR A 178 -5.61 14.56 21.89
C THR A 178 -6.85 15.30 21.38
N MET A 179 -7.90 15.51 22.19
CA MET A 179 -9.11 16.18 21.71
C MET A 179 -9.00 17.70 21.74
N ALA A 180 -8.39 18.28 22.79
CA ALA A 180 -8.19 19.72 22.90
C ALA A 180 -7.20 20.24 21.83
N GLU A 181 -6.10 19.51 21.59
CA GLU A 181 -5.13 19.86 20.55
C GLU A 181 -5.65 19.63 19.12
N LYS A 182 -6.55 18.64 18.91
CA LYS A 182 -7.22 18.44 17.61
C LYS A 182 -8.17 19.59 17.27
N LEU A 183 -8.89 20.14 18.25
CA LEU A 183 -9.76 21.31 18.04
C LEU A 183 -8.93 22.57 17.71
N GLU A 184 -7.82 22.81 18.40
CA GLU A 184 -6.92 23.95 18.09
C GLU A 184 -6.23 23.85 16.72
N LYS A 185 -5.93 22.63 16.24
CA LYS A 185 -5.30 22.41 14.93
C LYS A 185 -6.28 22.40 13.75
N ALA A 186 -7.56 22.08 13.99
CA ALA A 186 -8.59 22.08 12.94
C ALA A 186 -8.93 23.48 12.42
N ASP A 187 -8.85 24.51 13.28
CA ASP A 187 -9.20 25.89 12.92
C ASP A 187 -8.08 26.69 12.24
N LYS A 188 -6.84 26.18 12.26
CA LYS A 188 -5.72 26.81 11.55
C LYS A 188 -5.76 26.42 10.07
N LYS A 189 -6.47 27.20 9.26
CA LYS A 189 -6.31 27.20 7.79
C LYS A 189 -4.81 27.19 7.47
N ILE A 190 -4.34 26.10 6.86
CA ILE A 190 -2.93 25.94 6.49
C ILE A 190 -2.61 26.95 5.38
N ASN A 191 -2.13 28.14 5.76
CA ASN A 191 -1.71 29.16 4.81
C ASN A 191 -0.33 28.76 4.25
N LEU A 192 -0.30 28.36 2.99
CA LEU A 192 0.91 27.90 2.29
C LEU A 192 1.96 29.01 2.08
N HIS A 193 1.60 30.28 2.29
CA HIS A 193 2.43 31.45 2.04
C HIS A 193 3.09 32.06 3.29
N THR A 194 3.10 31.35 4.42
CA THR A 194 3.75 31.88 5.63
C THR A 194 5.28 32.02 5.42
N PRO A 195 5.91 33.10 5.94
CA PRO A 195 7.36 33.33 5.81
C PRO A 195 8.21 32.17 6.33
N GLU A 196 7.76 31.49 7.40
CA GLU A 196 8.43 30.32 7.96
C GLU A 196 8.48 29.14 6.99
N ARG A 197 7.38 28.92 6.27
CA ARG A 197 7.28 27.84 5.28
C ARG A 197 8.12 28.13 4.05
N GLN A 198 8.21 29.39 3.64
CA GLN A 198 9.11 29.84 2.58
C GLN A 198 10.58 29.63 2.97
N LYS A 199 10.97 29.97 4.20
CA LYS A 199 12.32 29.69 4.73
C LYS A 199 12.63 28.19 4.74
N LYS A 200 11.68 27.36 5.19
CA LYS A 200 11.83 25.90 5.17
C LYS A 200 12.03 25.37 3.76
N GLN A 201 11.23 25.87 2.80
CA GLN A 201 11.34 25.49 1.39
C GLN A 201 12.67 25.92 0.76
N MET A 202 13.20 27.11 1.10
CA MET A 202 14.54 27.53 0.67
C MET A 202 15.63 26.60 1.23
N LYS A 203 15.54 26.22 2.51
CA LYS A 203 16.49 25.29 3.14
C LYS A 203 16.48 23.91 2.46
N GLU A 204 15.29 23.36 2.19
CA GLU A 204 15.14 22.10 1.47
C GLU A 204 15.68 22.18 0.03
N LYS A 205 15.50 23.33 -0.64
CA LYS A 205 16.05 23.58 -1.98
C LYS A 205 17.57 23.64 -1.97
N LEU A 206 18.18 24.27 -0.96
CA LEU A 206 19.63 24.33 -0.78
C LEU A 206 20.23 22.94 -0.55
N GLN A 207 19.63 22.16 0.35
CA GLN A 207 20.04 20.77 0.59
C GLN A 207 19.95 19.92 -0.68
N PHE A 208 18.88 20.09 -1.46
CA PHE A 208 18.75 19.39 -2.73
C PHE A 208 19.83 19.80 -3.74
N THR A 209 20.20 21.08 -3.81
CA THR A 209 21.27 21.54 -4.69
C THR A 209 22.65 21.02 -4.29
N GLU A 210 22.92 20.89 -2.98
CA GLU A 210 24.14 20.29 -2.46
C GLU A 210 24.24 18.81 -2.83
N VAL A 211 23.19 18.03 -2.52
CA VAL A 211 23.13 16.60 -2.87
C VAL A 211 23.24 16.41 -4.38
N LYS A 212 22.59 17.26 -5.19
CA LYS A 212 22.69 17.20 -6.65
C LYS A 212 24.13 17.47 -7.13
N LYS A 213 24.84 18.41 -6.51
CA LYS A 213 26.25 18.69 -6.83
C LYS A 213 27.14 17.52 -6.47
N GLU A 214 26.99 16.92 -5.29
CA GLU A 214 27.76 15.72 -4.90
C GLU A 214 27.55 14.54 -5.85
N VAL A 215 26.30 14.32 -6.29
CA VAL A 215 25.97 13.23 -7.22
C VAL A 215 26.54 13.47 -8.63
N LEU A 216 26.65 14.73 -9.06
CA LEU A 216 27.17 15.10 -10.39
C LEU A 216 28.68 15.28 -10.44
N GLN A 217 29.39 15.25 -9.30
CA GLN A 217 30.86 15.27 -9.32
C GLN A 217 31.37 13.95 -9.92
N PRO A 218 32.17 13.98 -11.00
CA PRO A 218 32.77 12.77 -11.54
C PRO A 218 33.75 12.22 -10.49
N LYS A 219 33.55 10.96 -10.07
CA LYS A 219 34.50 10.22 -9.24
C LYS A 219 35.77 9.95 -10.06
N ILE A 220 36.71 10.88 -10.05
CA ILE A 220 38.05 10.68 -10.60
C ILE A 220 38.74 9.64 -9.72
N LYS A 221 38.76 8.38 -10.17
CA LYS A 221 39.65 7.36 -9.62
C LYS A 221 41.03 7.54 -10.26
N LEU A 222 41.95 8.19 -9.55
CA LEU A 222 43.38 8.10 -9.84
C LEU A 222 43.83 6.67 -9.50
N GLY A 223 43.97 5.83 -10.52
CA GLY A 223 44.66 4.53 -10.40
C GLY A 223 46.17 4.73 -10.23
N PRO A 224 46.88 3.79 -9.59
CA PRO A 224 48.30 3.95 -9.27
C PRO A 224 49.14 3.90 -10.56
N ARG A 225 50.02 4.90 -10.72
CA ARG A 225 51.08 4.92 -11.74
C ARG A 225 52.01 3.72 -11.52
N LEU A 226 51.99 2.75 -12.44
CA LEU A 226 53.13 1.84 -12.60
C LEU A 226 54.33 2.66 -13.10
N LYS A 227 55.43 2.61 -12.34
CA LYS A 227 56.75 3.03 -12.83
C LYS A 227 57.41 1.80 -13.47
N PHE A 228 57.80 1.94 -14.73
CA PHE A 228 58.83 1.10 -15.34
C PHE A 228 60.20 1.58 -14.88
#